data_AF-A0A2N6DD90-F1
#
_entry.id   AF-A0A2N6DD90-F1
#
_cell.length_a   1.000
_cell.length_b   1.000
_cell.length_c   1.000
_cell.angle_alpha   90.00
_cell.angle_beta   90.00
_cell.angle_gamma   90.00
#
_symmetry.space_group_name_H-M   'P 1'
#
loop_
_entity.id
_entity.type
_entity.pdbx_description
1 polymer ?
#
loop_
_entity_poly.entity_id
_entity_poly.type
_entity_poly.pdbx_seq_one_letter_code
_entity_poly.pdbx_strand_id
1 'polypeptide(L)'
;MKKIIILTLIILSLSSFAYARVSFDMKLSAPFNTVEDRDSYSELSKRFMDGFGAYRNRGHLHSAQDIKGDYGEAVYPVYDGVVVDIWGKFPYKTLAIMHTDNNRRVFYTSSVHLGEAYVEAGDYVTKNTKIGRLLTREEQKRAYYSKVHLHLEFRKSIINKRVSAKCYTIEQLLVYFYDTQPIFKKHMN
;
A
#
# COMPACT_ATOMS: atom_id res chain seq x y z
N MET A 1 -36.97 57.48 11.69
CA MET A 1 -35.91 56.78 10.92
C MET A 1 -35.51 55.51 11.68
N LYS A 2 -35.98 54.33 11.25
CA LYS A 2 -35.66 53.05 11.90
C LYS A 2 -34.44 52.44 11.22
N LYS A 3 -33.37 52.18 11.98
CA LYS A 3 -32.17 51.48 11.51
C LYS A 3 -32.49 50.00 11.37
N ILE A 4 -32.40 49.47 10.15
CA ILE A 4 -32.47 48.03 9.88
C ILE A 4 -31.06 47.48 10.09
N ILE A 5 -30.90 46.65 11.11
CA ILE A 5 -29.70 45.84 11.34
C ILE A 5 -29.84 44.60 10.47
N ILE A 6 -29.07 44.52 9.39
CA ILE A 6 -28.96 43.31 8.57
C ILE A 6 -28.02 42.36 9.31
N LEU A 7 -28.60 41.33 9.93
CA LEU A 7 -27.86 40.24 10.55
C LEU A 7 -27.48 39.23 9.47
N THR A 8 -26.24 39.29 8.99
CA THR A 8 -25.72 38.31 8.04
C THR A 8 -25.47 36.98 8.77
N LEU A 9 -26.37 36.02 8.57
CA LEU A 9 -26.21 34.65 9.06
C LEU A 9 -25.12 33.96 8.24
N ILE A 10 -23.91 33.84 8.79
CA ILE A 10 -22.85 33.01 8.21
C ILE A 10 -23.17 31.55 8.59
N ILE A 11 -23.81 30.83 7.67
CA ILE A 11 -23.96 29.38 7.77
C ILE A 11 -22.61 28.74 7.40
N LEU A 12 -21.77 28.51 8.41
CA LEU A 12 -20.62 27.62 8.29
C LEU A 12 -21.15 26.19 8.17
N SER A 13 -21.38 25.72 6.94
CA SER A 13 -21.56 24.30 6.68
C SER A 13 -20.22 23.61 6.95
N LEU A 14 -20.05 23.10 8.16
CA LEU A 14 -19.06 22.09 8.48
C LEU A 14 -19.43 20.84 7.67
N SER A 15 -18.97 20.77 6.43
CA SER A 15 -18.87 19.52 5.70
C SER A 15 -17.82 18.68 6.42
N SER A 16 -18.25 17.98 7.47
CA SER A 16 -17.53 16.84 7.97
C SER A 16 -17.40 15.88 6.79
N PHE A 17 -16.24 15.90 6.12
CA PHE A 17 -15.82 14.80 5.27
C PHE A 17 -15.69 13.60 6.19
N ALA A 18 -16.82 12.94 6.44
CA ALA A 18 -16.87 11.58 6.90
C ALA A 18 -16.24 10.78 5.76
N TYR A 19 -14.91 10.70 5.77
CA TYR A 19 -14.19 9.70 5.02
C TYR A 19 -14.80 8.38 5.44
N ALA A 20 -15.67 7.84 4.61
CA ALA A 20 -16.27 6.54 4.82
C ALA A 20 -15.10 5.59 5.05
N ARG A 21 -14.93 5.15 6.30
CA ARG A 21 -13.90 4.20 6.67
C ARG A 21 -14.22 2.95 5.87
N VAL A 22 -13.51 2.75 4.76
CA VAL A 22 -13.62 1.53 3.96
C VAL A 22 -13.18 0.40 4.89
N SER A 23 -14.15 -0.32 5.43
CA SER A 23 -13.91 -1.48 6.27
C SER A 23 -13.93 -2.69 5.37
N PHE A 24 -12.76 -3.13 4.89
CA PHE A 24 -12.64 -4.39 4.18
C PHE A 24 -13.19 -5.53 5.05
N ASP A 25 -13.79 -6.56 4.45
CA ASP A 25 -14.13 -7.78 5.21
C ASP A 25 -13.19 -8.89 4.76
N MET A 26 -12.04 -8.95 5.44
CA MET A 26 -10.93 -9.84 5.14
C MET A 26 -10.03 -10.01 6.36
N LYS A 27 -9.32 -11.15 6.40
CA LYS A 27 -8.19 -11.39 7.30
C LYS A 27 -6.89 -11.34 6.50
N LEU A 28 -6.06 -10.35 6.77
CA LEU A 28 -4.76 -10.15 6.13
C LEU A 28 -3.67 -10.97 6.80
N SER A 29 -2.59 -11.19 6.06
CA SER A 29 -1.34 -11.76 6.58
C SER A 29 -0.14 -10.89 6.18
N ALA A 30 0.94 -10.97 6.95
CA ALA A 30 2.20 -10.31 6.69
C ALA A 30 2.81 -10.80 5.36
N PRO A 31 3.48 -9.93 4.59
CA PRO A 31 4.04 -10.27 3.29
C PRO A 31 5.34 -11.09 3.35
N PHE A 32 5.81 -11.43 4.55
CA PHE A 32 7.04 -12.18 4.79
C PHE A 32 6.76 -13.42 5.65
N ASN A 33 7.48 -14.51 5.40
CA ASN A 33 7.35 -15.74 6.19
C ASN A 33 8.31 -15.85 7.39
N THR A 34 9.23 -14.89 7.54
CA THR A 34 10.12 -14.83 8.72
C THR A 34 9.48 -14.09 9.90
N VAL A 35 8.26 -13.59 9.73
CA VAL A 35 7.41 -13.14 10.84
C VAL A 35 6.86 -14.41 11.51
N GLU A 36 7.11 -14.58 12.81
CA GLU A 36 6.75 -15.79 13.57
C GLU A 36 5.26 -16.13 13.42
N ASP A 37 4.40 -15.13 13.58
CA ASP A 37 2.98 -15.20 13.25
C ASP A 37 2.65 -14.19 12.15
N ARG A 38 2.42 -14.70 10.95
CA ARG A 38 2.05 -13.87 9.80
C ARG A 38 0.68 -13.22 9.96
N ASP A 39 -0.15 -13.64 10.89
CA ASP A 39 -1.44 -12.99 11.13
C ASP A 39 -1.35 -11.89 12.21
N SER A 40 -0.20 -11.70 12.86
CA SER A 40 0.00 -10.73 13.95
C SER A 40 0.36 -9.32 13.43
N TYR A 41 -0.50 -8.34 13.73
CA TYR A 41 -0.19 -6.93 13.49
C TYR A 41 1.03 -6.49 14.30
N SER A 42 1.13 -6.93 15.56
CA SER A 42 2.22 -6.55 16.46
C SER A 42 3.57 -6.92 15.86
N GLU A 43 3.72 -8.16 15.37
CA GLU A 43 4.98 -8.61 14.76
C GLU A 43 5.29 -7.89 13.46
N LEU A 44 4.28 -7.69 12.58
CA LEU A 44 4.46 -6.93 11.35
C LEU A 44 4.87 -5.48 11.62
N SER A 45 4.25 -4.83 12.60
CA SER A 45 4.46 -3.41 12.91
C SER A 45 5.89 -3.11 13.37
N LYS A 46 6.60 -4.08 13.99
CA LYS A 46 8.03 -3.96 14.33
C LYS A 46 8.92 -3.77 13.11
N ARG A 47 8.44 -4.12 11.91
CA ARG A 47 9.15 -3.97 10.63
C ARG A 47 8.78 -2.71 9.87
N PHE A 48 7.81 -1.91 10.34
CA PHE A 48 7.42 -0.69 9.64
C PHE A 48 8.54 0.36 9.65
N MET A 49 8.74 0.98 8.49
CA MET A 49 9.67 2.09 8.27
C MET A 49 8.85 3.35 7.94
N ASP A 50 8.98 3.90 6.73
CA ASP A 50 8.23 5.07 6.32
C ASP A 50 6.78 4.70 5.97
N GLY A 51 5.83 5.45 6.52
CA GLY A 51 4.40 5.21 6.34
C GLY A 51 3.78 6.04 5.22
N PHE A 52 2.51 5.75 4.96
CA PHE A 52 1.66 6.50 4.04
C PHE A 52 1.64 8.00 4.38
N GLY A 53 1.70 8.86 3.36
CA GLY A 53 1.72 10.32 3.52
C GLY A 53 3.07 10.91 3.92
N ALA A 54 4.10 10.12 4.21
CA ALA A 54 5.43 10.64 4.53
C ALA A 54 6.05 11.41 3.34
N TYR A 55 6.77 12.50 3.63
CA TYR A 55 7.37 13.33 2.58
C TYR A 55 8.60 12.65 1.98
N ARG A 56 8.70 12.59 0.64
CA ARG A 56 9.87 12.04 -0.06
C ARG A 56 10.72 13.16 -0.65
N ASN A 57 12.03 12.91 -0.85
CA ASN A 57 13.03 13.89 -1.33
C ASN A 57 12.67 14.61 -2.65
N ARG A 58 11.74 14.09 -3.44
CA ARG A 58 11.27 14.69 -4.71
C ARG A 58 9.96 15.47 -4.57
N GLY A 59 9.54 15.78 -3.35
CA GLY A 59 8.35 16.58 -3.05
C GLY A 59 7.02 15.81 -3.06
N HIS A 60 7.00 14.55 -3.49
CA HIS A 60 5.79 13.73 -3.45
C HIS A 60 5.62 13.08 -2.07
N LEU A 61 4.39 12.72 -1.73
CA LEU A 61 4.03 11.97 -0.54
C LEU A 61 4.09 10.47 -0.81
N HIS A 62 4.43 9.72 0.23
CA HIS A 62 4.60 8.29 0.20
C HIS A 62 3.24 7.57 0.08
N SER A 63 3.09 6.71 -0.93
CA SER A 63 1.82 6.01 -1.24
C SER A 63 1.66 4.64 -0.58
N ALA A 64 2.63 4.21 0.22
CA ALA A 64 2.74 2.86 0.72
C ALA A 64 3.10 2.81 2.21
N GLN A 65 3.16 1.59 2.74
CA GLN A 65 4.00 1.29 3.90
C GLN A 65 5.30 0.67 3.40
N ASP A 66 6.43 1.25 3.81
CA ASP A 66 7.73 0.59 3.69
C ASP A 66 7.86 -0.42 4.84
N ILE A 67 8.07 -1.69 4.49
CA ILE A 67 8.22 -2.78 5.46
C ILE A 67 9.64 -3.32 5.31
N LYS A 68 10.42 -3.23 6.39
CA LYS A 68 11.77 -3.78 6.46
C LYS A 68 11.73 -5.27 6.17
N GLY A 69 12.60 -5.72 5.28
CA GLY A 69 12.85 -7.14 5.03
C GLY A 69 14.34 -7.43 4.92
N ASP A 70 14.65 -8.71 4.86
CA ASP A 70 16.00 -9.23 4.70
C ASP A 70 16.37 -9.39 3.21
N TYR A 71 17.67 -9.53 2.94
CA TYR A 71 18.18 -9.71 1.59
C TYR A 71 17.65 -11.01 0.98
N GLY A 72 17.05 -10.91 -0.22
CA GLY A 72 16.47 -12.06 -0.91
C GLY A 72 15.25 -12.67 -0.23
N GLU A 73 14.68 -12.00 0.78
CA GLU A 73 13.53 -12.50 1.53
C GLU A 73 12.33 -12.71 0.61
N ALA A 74 11.66 -13.84 0.78
CA ALA A 74 10.49 -14.22 0.01
C ALA A 74 9.29 -13.31 0.34
N VAL A 75 8.62 -12.82 -0.71
CA VAL A 75 7.42 -12.00 -0.60
C VAL A 75 6.19 -12.85 -0.91
N TYR A 76 5.15 -12.67 -0.10
CA TYR A 76 3.87 -13.37 -0.18
C TYR A 76 2.72 -12.35 -0.27
N PRO A 77 1.57 -12.70 -0.88
CA PRO A 77 0.38 -11.88 -0.87
C PRO A 77 -0.12 -11.64 0.55
N VAL A 78 -0.61 -10.45 0.81
CA VAL A 78 -1.28 -10.12 2.09
C VAL A 78 -2.71 -10.66 2.14
N TYR A 79 -3.29 -10.97 0.98
CA TYR A 79 -4.59 -11.59 0.81
C TYR A 79 -4.62 -12.36 -0.51
N ASP A 80 -5.53 -13.31 -0.63
CA ASP A 80 -5.69 -14.10 -1.84
C ASP A 80 -6.18 -13.23 -3.01
N GLY A 81 -5.84 -13.59 -4.24
CA GLY A 81 -6.21 -12.81 -5.40
C GLY A 81 -5.63 -13.30 -6.71
N VAL A 82 -5.78 -12.49 -7.76
CA VAL A 82 -5.27 -12.76 -9.10
C VAL A 82 -4.19 -11.74 -9.43
N VAL A 83 -3.02 -12.20 -9.89
CA VAL A 83 -1.97 -11.32 -10.40
C VAL A 83 -2.48 -10.66 -11.68
N VAL A 84 -2.60 -9.35 -11.68
CA VAL A 84 -3.17 -8.60 -12.81
C VAL A 84 -2.11 -7.98 -13.70
N ASP A 85 -0.92 -7.74 -13.17
CA ASP A 85 0.14 -7.07 -13.91
C ASP A 85 1.49 -7.18 -13.20
N ILE A 86 2.56 -7.14 -14.00
CA ILE A 86 3.94 -7.03 -13.54
C ILE A 86 4.63 -6.00 -14.41
N TRP A 87 5.13 -4.93 -13.80
CA TRP A 87 5.75 -3.83 -14.54
C TRP A 87 6.99 -3.28 -13.85
N GLY A 88 7.64 -2.33 -14.53
CA GLY A 88 8.91 -1.78 -14.08
C GLY A 88 10.06 -2.72 -14.40
N LYS A 89 11.26 -2.15 -14.34
CA LYS A 89 12.51 -2.90 -14.44
C LYS A 89 13.25 -2.74 -13.13
N PHE A 90 14.25 -3.57 -12.89
CA PHE A 90 15.18 -3.39 -11.78
C PHE A 90 15.60 -1.90 -11.65
N PRO A 91 15.56 -1.30 -10.46
CA PRO A 91 15.18 -1.85 -9.15
C PRO A 91 13.71 -1.58 -8.73
N TYR A 92 12.85 -1.23 -9.67
CA TYR A 92 11.44 -0.85 -9.46
C TYR A 92 10.45 -1.89 -9.99
N LYS A 93 10.86 -3.17 -10.07
CA LYS A 93 9.95 -4.23 -10.48
C LYS A 93 8.79 -4.28 -9.49
N THR A 94 7.59 -4.25 -10.04
CA THR A 94 6.34 -4.14 -9.31
C THR A 94 5.41 -5.25 -9.76
N LEU A 95 4.81 -5.95 -8.81
CA LEU A 95 3.79 -6.97 -9.04
C LEU A 95 2.49 -6.49 -8.40
N ALA A 96 1.40 -6.49 -9.16
CA ALA A 96 0.08 -6.16 -8.64
C ALA A 96 -0.88 -7.34 -8.61
N ILE A 97 -1.64 -7.42 -7.52
CA ILE A 97 -2.66 -8.44 -7.29
C ILE A 97 -3.99 -7.72 -7.13
N MET A 98 -5.00 -8.19 -7.85
CA MET A 98 -6.39 -7.82 -7.64
C MET A 98 -6.99 -8.77 -6.61
N HIS A 99 -7.66 -8.17 -5.63
CA HIS A 99 -8.32 -8.87 -4.55
C HIS A 99 -9.82 -8.60 -4.60
N THR A 100 -10.61 -9.56 -4.14
CA THR A 100 -12.04 -9.39 -3.89
C THR A 100 -12.30 -9.78 -2.45
N ASP A 101 -12.83 -8.86 -1.65
CA ASP A 101 -13.16 -9.16 -0.25
C ASP A 101 -14.50 -9.92 -0.12
N ASN A 102 -14.87 -10.31 1.10
CA ASN A 102 -16.11 -11.06 1.34
C ASN A 102 -17.38 -10.30 0.93
N ASN A 103 -17.32 -8.96 0.85
CA ASN A 103 -18.40 -8.08 0.40
C ASN A 103 -18.32 -7.78 -1.11
N ARG A 104 -17.51 -8.55 -1.86
CA ARG A 104 -17.30 -8.42 -3.31
C ARG A 104 -16.69 -7.08 -3.73
N ARG A 105 -16.05 -6.36 -2.82
CA ARG A 105 -15.33 -5.13 -3.17
C ARG A 105 -13.97 -5.48 -3.73
N VAL A 106 -13.62 -4.80 -4.82
CA VAL A 106 -12.32 -4.94 -5.47
C VAL A 106 -11.35 -3.90 -4.95
N PHE A 107 -10.14 -4.34 -4.65
CA PHE A 107 -8.99 -3.48 -4.39
C PHE A 107 -7.74 -4.19 -4.92
N TYR A 108 -6.64 -3.47 -4.94
CA TYR A 108 -5.39 -4.01 -5.45
C TYR A 108 -4.28 -3.82 -4.42
N THR A 109 -3.31 -4.71 -4.44
CA THR A 109 -2.02 -4.45 -3.79
C THR A 109 -0.92 -4.36 -4.83
N SER A 110 0.13 -3.61 -4.54
CA SER A 110 1.35 -3.60 -5.36
C SER A 110 2.57 -3.78 -4.48
N SER A 111 3.31 -4.85 -4.76
CA SER A 111 4.61 -5.14 -4.16
C SER A 111 5.70 -4.54 -5.04
N VAL A 112 6.32 -3.46 -4.58
CA VAL A 112 7.35 -2.73 -5.32
C VAL A 112 8.74 -3.08 -4.77
N HIS A 113 9.78 -2.85 -5.57
CA HIS A 113 11.19 -3.17 -5.28
C HIS A 113 11.51 -4.66 -5.23
N LEU A 114 10.76 -5.48 -5.97
CA LEU A 114 11.08 -6.89 -6.11
C LEU A 114 12.37 -7.07 -6.92
N GLY A 115 13.25 -7.97 -6.48
CA GLY A 115 14.36 -8.43 -7.32
C GLY A 115 13.82 -9.33 -8.44
N GLU A 116 12.89 -10.19 -8.05
CA GLU A 116 12.33 -11.24 -8.90
C GLU A 116 10.87 -11.49 -8.56
N ALA A 117 10.10 -11.86 -9.59
CA ALA A 117 8.73 -12.32 -9.48
C ALA A 117 8.71 -13.79 -9.91
N TYR A 118 7.94 -14.62 -9.21
CA TYR A 118 7.85 -16.07 -9.44
C TYR A 118 6.49 -16.51 -9.98
N VAL A 119 5.65 -15.54 -10.32
CA VAL A 119 4.31 -15.70 -10.84
C VAL A 119 4.15 -14.75 -12.02
N GLU A 120 3.11 -14.98 -12.82
CA GLU A 120 2.80 -14.21 -14.02
C GLU A 120 1.39 -13.62 -13.96
N ALA A 121 1.09 -12.68 -14.86
CA ALA A 121 -0.25 -12.11 -14.95
C ALA A 121 -1.26 -13.20 -15.35
N GLY A 122 -2.37 -13.29 -14.62
CA GLY A 122 -3.38 -14.34 -14.75
C GLY A 122 -3.33 -15.39 -13.63
N ASP A 123 -2.20 -15.50 -12.92
CA ASP A 123 -2.06 -16.48 -11.83
C ASP A 123 -2.98 -16.15 -10.65
N TYR A 124 -3.69 -17.16 -10.15
CA TYR A 124 -4.31 -17.09 -8.84
C TYR A 124 -3.28 -17.40 -7.75
N VAL A 125 -3.20 -16.53 -6.76
CA VAL A 125 -2.23 -16.63 -5.67
C VAL A 125 -2.96 -16.60 -4.33
N THR A 126 -2.47 -17.42 -3.40
CA THR A 126 -2.93 -17.44 -2.01
C THR A 126 -1.93 -16.75 -1.11
N LYS A 127 -2.31 -16.46 0.13
CA LYS A 127 -1.39 -16.00 1.18
C LYS A 127 -0.16 -16.89 1.38
N ASN A 128 -0.19 -18.15 0.92
CA ASN A 128 0.92 -19.10 1.01
C ASN A 128 1.74 -19.21 -0.30
N THR A 129 1.30 -18.55 -1.38
CA THR A 129 2.01 -18.55 -2.66
C THR A 129 3.18 -17.57 -2.60
N LYS A 130 4.39 -18.06 -2.87
CA LYS A 130 5.58 -17.19 -3.00
C LYS A 130 5.50 -16.42 -4.31
N ILE A 131 5.29 -15.10 -4.26
CA ILE A 131 5.11 -14.28 -5.48
C ILE A 131 6.40 -13.65 -5.98
N GLY A 132 7.42 -13.55 -5.13
CA GLY A 132 8.70 -12.96 -5.50
C GLY A 132 9.68 -12.94 -4.34
N ARG A 133 10.72 -12.13 -4.48
CA ARG A 133 11.69 -11.85 -3.42
C ARG A 133 12.16 -10.40 -3.44
N LEU A 134 12.62 -9.93 -2.30
CA LEU A 134 13.37 -8.68 -2.19
C LEU A 134 14.75 -8.78 -2.86
N LEU A 135 15.40 -7.64 -2.98
CA LEU A 135 16.75 -7.52 -3.54
C LEU A 135 17.75 -8.34 -2.72
N THR A 136 18.69 -9.01 -3.40
CA THR A 136 19.91 -9.51 -2.73
C THR A 136 20.81 -8.34 -2.33
N ARG A 137 21.87 -8.63 -1.57
CA ARG A 137 22.86 -7.61 -1.17
C ARG A 137 23.56 -7.00 -2.38
N GLU A 138 23.89 -7.83 -3.37
CA GLU A 138 24.54 -7.44 -4.62
C GLU A 138 23.59 -6.59 -5.49
N GLU A 139 22.32 -6.98 -5.55
CA GLU A 139 21.27 -6.21 -6.23
C GLU A 139 21.04 -4.86 -5.55
N GLN A 140 20.93 -4.80 -4.22
CA GLN A 140 20.78 -3.54 -3.49
C GLN A 140 21.94 -2.57 -3.75
N LYS A 141 23.19 -3.08 -3.73
CA LYS A 141 24.38 -2.27 -4.05
C LYS A 141 24.30 -1.64 -5.44
N ARG A 142 23.78 -2.36 -6.44
CA ARG A 142 23.56 -1.83 -7.80
C ARG A 142 22.37 -0.86 -7.89
N ALA A 143 21.38 -1.01 -7.02
CA ALA A 143 20.18 -0.17 -6.98
C ALA A 143 20.41 1.19 -6.31
N TYR A 144 21.54 1.38 -5.62
CA TYR A 144 21.85 2.56 -4.81
C TYR A 144 20.78 2.88 -3.75
N TYR A 145 20.05 1.87 -3.26
CA TYR A 145 19.15 2.01 -2.12
C TYR A 145 19.90 1.85 -0.81
N SER A 146 19.59 2.70 0.16
CA SER A 146 20.19 2.66 1.50
C SER A 146 19.76 1.41 2.29
N LYS A 147 18.53 0.93 2.09
CA LYS A 147 17.96 -0.21 2.83
C LYS A 147 17.07 -1.06 1.92
N VAL A 148 17.15 -2.38 2.09
CA VAL A 148 16.19 -3.33 1.49
C VAL A 148 14.89 -3.26 2.27
N HIS A 149 13.79 -3.12 1.54
CA HIS A 149 12.45 -3.05 2.07
C HIS A 149 11.46 -3.46 0.98
N LEU A 150 10.25 -3.83 1.38
CA LEU A 150 9.09 -3.91 0.52
C LEU A 150 8.36 -2.57 0.58
N HIS A 151 8.15 -1.91 -0.55
CA HIS A 151 7.20 -0.80 -0.68
C HIS A 151 5.85 -1.41 -1.06
N LEU A 152 4.94 -1.50 -0.09
CA LEU A 152 3.63 -2.16 -0.26
C LEU A 152 2.50 -1.15 -0.32
N GLU A 153 1.85 -1.08 -1.48
CA GLU A 153 0.72 -0.19 -1.73
C GLU A 153 -0.61 -0.94 -1.64
N PHE A 154 -1.62 -0.30 -1.06
CA PHE A 154 -3.02 -0.67 -1.24
C PHE A 154 -3.66 0.33 -2.20
N ARG A 155 -4.12 -0.12 -3.35
CA ARG A 155 -4.56 0.73 -4.46
C ARG A 155 -6.05 0.55 -4.75
N LYS A 156 -6.68 1.64 -5.17
CA LYS A 156 -8.05 1.66 -5.71
C LYS A 156 -8.09 1.28 -7.19
N SER A 157 -6.98 1.48 -7.90
CA SER A 157 -6.84 1.17 -9.32
C SER A 157 -5.37 0.95 -9.72
N ILE A 158 -5.15 0.16 -10.77
CA ILE A 158 -3.86 -0.08 -11.41
C ILE A 158 -3.69 0.63 -12.76
N ILE A 159 -4.71 1.37 -13.23
CA ILE A 159 -4.67 2.05 -14.54
C ILE A 159 -3.48 3.02 -14.62
N ASN A 160 -3.26 3.82 -13.56
CA ASN A 160 -2.14 4.74 -13.49
C ASN A 160 -0.97 4.16 -12.67
N LYS A 161 -0.16 3.31 -13.32
CA LYS A 161 0.98 2.61 -12.70
C LYS A 161 2.07 3.53 -12.13
N ARG A 162 2.19 4.77 -12.62
CA ARG A 162 3.25 5.71 -12.22
C ARG A 162 2.80 6.74 -11.18
N VAL A 163 1.55 6.67 -10.73
CA VAL A 163 0.97 7.71 -9.86
C VAL A 163 1.61 7.76 -8.47
N SER A 164 2.21 6.66 -8.01
CA SER A 164 2.88 6.54 -6.71
C SER A 164 3.98 7.59 -6.47
N ALA A 165 4.62 8.08 -7.53
CA ALA A 165 5.68 9.09 -7.47
C ALA A 165 5.20 10.49 -7.91
N LYS A 166 3.89 10.70 -8.01
CA LYS A 166 3.26 11.93 -8.55
C LYS A 166 2.13 12.50 -7.69
N CYS A 167 1.96 11.99 -6.46
CA CYS A 167 1.02 12.56 -5.49
C CYS A 167 1.77 13.53 -4.58
N TYR A 168 1.48 14.82 -4.66
CA TYR A 168 2.12 15.89 -3.88
C TYR A 168 1.25 16.36 -2.70
N THR A 169 -0.01 15.93 -2.66
CA THR A 169 -0.93 16.22 -1.54
C THR A 169 -1.61 14.96 -1.04
N ILE A 170 -2.15 15.01 0.19
CA ILE A 170 -2.84 13.87 0.79
C ILE A 170 -4.13 13.55 0.03
N GLU A 171 -4.81 14.57 -0.50
CA GLU A 171 -6.01 14.43 -1.33
C GLU A 171 -5.69 13.63 -2.59
N GLN A 172 -4.57 13.93 -3.26
CA GLN A 172 -4.11 13.17 -4.42
C GLN A 172 -3.79 11.73 -4.05
N LEU A 173 -3.12 11.49 -2.93
CA LEU A 173 -2.85 10.13 -2.45
C LEU A 173 -4.16 9.35 -2.23
N LEU A 174 -5.12 9.95 -1.54
CA LEU A 174 -6.40 9.32 -1.21
C LEU A 174 -7.29 9.08 -2.43
N VAL A 175 -7.06 9.73 -3.57
CA VAL A 175 -7.75 9.39 -4.83
C VAL A 175 -7.34 8.00 -5.33
N TYR A 176 -6.07 7.62 -5.20
CA TYR A 176 -5.51 6.42 -5.83
C TYR A 176 -5.23 5.27 -4.86
N PHE A 177 -4.98 5.60 -3.59
CA PHE A 177 -4.47 4.67 -2.60
C PHE A 177 -5.35 4.64 -1.35
N TYR A 178 -5.20 3.57 -0.59
CA TYR A 178 -5.65 3.49 0.78
C TYR A 178 -4.47 3.64 1.73
N ASP A 179 -4.70 4.23 2.89
CA ASP A 179 -3.73 4.21 3.98
C ASP A 179 -3.60 2.77 4.49
N THR A 180 -2.38 2.24 4.43
CA THR A 180 -2.04 0.85 4.67
C THR A 180 -2.01 0.51 6.16
N GLN A 181 -1.58 1.42 7.03
CA GLN A 181 -1.42 1.14 8.47
C GLN A 181 -2.78 0.88 9.16
N PRO A 182 -3.83 1.70 8.97
CA PRO A 182 -5.14 1.43 9.55
C PRO A 182 -5.76 0.13 9.03
N ILE A 183 -5.47 -0.25 7.78
CA ILE A 183 -5.93 -1.50 7.19
C ILE A 183 -5.29 -2.69 7.92
N PHE A 184 -3.96 -2.73 8.03
CA PHE A 184 -3.28 -3.80 8.74
C PHE A 184 -3.74 -3.90 10.20
N LYS A 185 -3.79 -2.77 10.91
CA LYS A 185 -4.23 -2.73 12.32
C LYS A 185 -5.65 -3.27 12.53
N LYS A 186 -6.52 -3.14 11.54
CA LYS A 186 -7.92 -3.57 11.62
C LYS A 186 -8.12 -5.03 11.18
N HIS A 187 -7.32 -5.51 10.24
CA HIS A 187 -7.57 -6.77 9.52
C HIS A 187 -6.54 -7.87 9.83
N MET A 188 -5.66 -7.64 10.78
CA MET A 188 -4.74 -8.61 11.37
C MET A 188 -5.06 -8.79 12.86
N ASN A 189 -4.61 -9.90 13.43
CA ASN A 189 -4.75 -10.22 14.85
C ASN A 189 -3.87 -9.32 15.73
#